data_AF-A0A329KFZ9-F1
#
_entry.id   AF-A0A329KFZ9-F1
#
_cell.length_a   1.000
_cell.length_b   1.000
_cell.length_c   1.000
_cell.angle_alpha   90.00
_cell.angle_beta   90.00
_cell.angle_gamma   90.00
#
_symmetry.space_group_name_H-M   'P 1'
#
loop_
_entity.id
_entity.type
_entity.pdbx_description
1 polymer ?
#
loop_
_entity_poly.entity_id
_entity_poly.type
_entity_poly.pdbx_seq_one_letter_code
_entity_poly.pdbx_strand_id
1 'polypeptide(L)'
;MEKQSYGVLKLGERLEFVQMPESHMYQLTALNRRLHKEIVKLTADNLPELPRLIAECDNLELVEPGYPLLNGLEYINQLEQAFASIQETAYPLVSLLTEIRALQAQLEQWYEENA
;
A
#
# COMPACT_ATOMS: atom_id res chain seq x y z
N MET A 1 0.08 -13.41 19.00
CA MET A 1 -0.60 -12.94 17.79
C MET A 1 -0.55 -11.43 17.80
N GLU A 2 0.03 -10.86 16.74
CA GLU A 2 0.04 -9.42 16.55
C GLU A 2 -1.37 -8.91 16.28
N LYS A 3 -1.69 -7.72 16.77
CA LYS A 3 -3.00 -7.08 16.55
C LYS A 3 -3.13 -6.73 15.06
N GLN A 4 -4.28 -7.03 14.47
CA GLN A 4 -4.61 -6.63 13.10
C GLN A 4 -5.12 -5.19 13.08
N SER A 5 -4.85 -4.49 11.99
CA SER A 5 -5.37 -3.14 11.73
C SER A 5 -5.90 -3.07 10.29
N TYR A 6 -6.84 -2.15 10.08
CA TYR A 6 -7.53 -1.96 8.80
C TYR A 6 -7.27 -0.55 8.27
N GLY A 7 -6.83 -0.47 7.02
CA GLY A 7 -6.58 0.77 6.30
C GLY A 7 -7.73 1.03 5.33
N VAL A 8 -8.24 2.26 5.34
CA VAL A 8 -9.20 2.72 4.33
C VAL A 8 -8.47 3.64 3.38
N LEU A 9 -8.44 3.26 2.11
CA LEU A 9 -7.83 4.04 1.04
C LEU A 9 -8.88 4.58 0.09
N LYS A 10 -8.66 5.80 -0.40
CA LYS A 10 -9.56 6.48 -1.35
C LYS A 10 -8.84 6.74 -2.66
N LEU A 11 -9.49 6.35 -3.76
CA LEU A 11 -9.06 6.65 -5.13
C LEU A 11 -10.24 7.21 -5.93
N GLY A 12 -10.23 8.52 -6.18
CA GLY A 12 -11.41 9.20 -6.73
C GLY A 12 -12.63 8.97 -5.84
N GLU A 13 -13.69 8.39 -6.40
CA GLU A 13 -14.91 8.00 -5.65
C GLU A 13 -14.89 6.55 -5.14
N ARG A 14 -13.80 5.82 -5.35
CA ARG A 14 -13.65 4.43 -4.90
C ARG A 14 -12.97 4.37 -3.54
N LEU A 15 -13.41 3.40 -2.75
CA LEU A 15 -12.78 3.01 -1.48
C LEU A 15 -12.18 1.61 -1.62
N GLU A 16 -11.00 1.45 -1.06
CA GLU A 16 -10.28 0.19 -0.94
C GLU A 16 -10.00 -0.06 0.54
N PHE A 17 -10.04 -1.33 0.93
CA PHE A 17 -9.85 -1.75 2.32
C PHE A 17 -8.72 -2.75 2.37
N VAL A 18 -7.78 -2.54 3.29
CA VAL A 18 -6.60 -3.40 3.46
C VAL A 18 -6.49 -3.85 4.90
N GLN A 19 -6.25 -5.14 5.12
CA GLN A 19 -5.97 -5.73 6.42
C GLN A 19 -4.52 -6.20 6.50
N MET A 20 -3.80 -5.80 7.55
CA MET A 20 -2.47 -6.29 7.87
C MET A 20 -2.14 -6.09 9.36
N PRO A 21 -1.01 -6.63 9.86
CA PRO A 21 -0.60 -6.41 11.25
C PRO A 21 -0.41 -4.91 11.55
N GLU A 22 -0.71 -4.49 12.77
CA GLU A 22 -0.69 -3.08 13.20
C GLU A 22 0.68 -2.41 12.95
N SER A 23 1.80 -3.12 13.17
CA SER A 23 3.13 -2.58 12.88
C SER A 23 3.33 -2.27 11.39
N HIS A 24 2.83 -3.13 10.51
CA HIS A 24 2.92 -2.98 9.07
C HIS A 24 1.94 -1.93 8.54
N MET A 25 0.76 -1.78 9.17
CA MET A 25 -0.17 -0.69 8.84
C MET A 25 0.47 0.67 9.07
N TYR A 26 1.16 0.85 10.20
CA TYR A 26 1.89 2.08 10.48
C TYR A 26 2.95 2.39 9.40
N GLN A 27 3.67 1.35 8.95
CA GLN A 27 4.64 1.48 7.86
C GLN A 27 3.96 1.82 6.53
N LEU A 28 2.82 1.19 6.20
CA LEU A 28 2.04 1.52 5.01
C LEU A 28 1.58 2.99 5.05
N THR A 29 1.11 3.50 6.19
CA THR A 29 0.71 4.90 6.31
C THR A 29 1.87 5.85 6.03
N ALA A 30 3.05 5.56 6.56
CA ALA A 30 4.25 6.35 6.29
C ALA A 30 4.66 6.27 4.80
N LEU A 31 4.67 5.07 4.24
CA LEU A 31 4.97 4.82 2.82
C LEU A 31 4.00 5.54 1.90
N ASN A 32 2.68 5.41 2.11
CA ASN A 32 1.65 6.05 1.31
C ASN A 32 1.82 7.58 1.27
N ARG A 33 2.10 8.20 2.43
CA ARG A 33 2.40 9.64 2.51
C ARG A 33 3.64 10.01 1.71
N ARG A 34 4.70 9.19 1.78
CA ARG A 34 5.93 9.43 1.02
C ARG A 34 5.71 9.28 -0.48
N LEU A 35 4.99 8.24 -0.90
CA LEU A 35 4.66 8.01 -2.31
C LEU A 35 3.93 9.22 -2.89
N HIS A 36 2.91 9.76 -2.21
CA HIS A 36 2.20 10.97 -2.64
C HIS A 36 3.12 12.21 -2.73
N LYS A 37 4.11 12.33 -1.86
CA LYS A 37 5.05 13.47 -1.86
C LYS A 37 6.08 13.38 -2.99
N GLU A 38 6.51 12.17 -3.35
CA GLU A 38 7.60 11.95 -4.30
C GLU A 38 7.10 11.65 -5.72
N ILE A 39 5.90 11.07 -5.89
CA ILE A 39 5.31 10.76 -7.21
C ILE A 39 5.15 12.03 -8.07
N VAL A 40 4.88 13.18 -7.46
CA VAL A 40 4.78 14.48 -8.15
C VAL A 40 6.11 14.99 -8.70
N LYS A 41 7.24 14.36 -8.34
CA LYS A 41 8.58 14.69 -8.85
C LYS A 41 8.99 13.82 -10.04
N LEU A 42 8.22 12.77 -10.31
CA LEU A 42 8.42 11.91 -11.47
C LEU A 42 7.97 12.63 -12.74
N THR A 43 8.63 12.33 -13.84
CA THR A 43 8.41 12.99 -15.13
C THR A 43 7.83 12.06 -16.19
N ALA A 44 7.74 10.75 -15.90
CA ALA A 44 7.08 9.81 -16.80
C ALA A 44 5.60 10.18 -17.04
N ASP A 45 5.14 9.98 -18.27
CA ASP A 45 3.75 10.25 -18.66
C ASP A 45 2.76 9.20 -18.12
N ASN A 46 3.25 8.04 -17.67
CA ASN A 46 2.44 6.89 -17.25
C ASN A 46 2.41 6.69 -15.72
N LEU A 47 2.27 7.77 -14.95
CA LEU A 47 2.16 7.66 -13.50
C LEU A 47 0.89 6.90 -13.09
N PRO A 48 0.97 5.92 -12.17
CA PRO A 48 -0.20 5.21 -11.68
C PRO A 48 -1.08 6.13 -10.82
N GLU A 49 -2.38 5.86 -10.83
CA GLU A 49 -3.28 6.41 -9.83
C GLU A 49 -2.91 5.83 -8.46
N LEU A 50 -2.73 6.70 -7.46
CA LEU A 50 -2.28 6.31 -6.13
C LEU A 50 -3.41 6.54 -5.10
N PRO A 51 -4.03 5.46 -4.58
CA PRO A 51 -4.98 5.59 -3.48
C PRO A 51 -4.35 6.30 -2.28
N ARG A 52 -5.13 7.16 -1.62
CA ARG A 52 -4.70 7.85 -0.41
C ARG A 52 -5.25 7.14 0.81
N LEU A 53 -4.39 6.76 1.74
CA LEU A 53 -4.83 6.25 3.03
C LEU A 53 -5.47 7.39 3.83
N ILE A 54 -6.76 7.26 4.13
CA ILE A 54 -7.58 8.30 4.76
C ILE A 54 -8.01 7.95 6.19
N ALA A 55 -7.99 6.67 6.56
CA ALA A 55 -8.31 6.23 7.91
C ALA A 55 -7.59 4.91 8.25
N GLU A 56 -7.35 4.72 9.54
CA GLU A 56 -6.97 3.45 10.16
C GLU A 56 -8.04 3.09 11.18
N CYS A 57 -8.39 1.82 11.29
CA CYS A 57 -9.42 1.33 12.18
C CYS A 57 -8.97 0.02 12.84
N ASP A 58 -9.33 -0.16 14.11
CA ASP A 58 -9.04 -1.40 14.86
C ASP A 58 -10.02 -2.53 14.55
N ASN A 59 -11.23 -2.19 14.11
CA ASN A 59 -12.27 -3.13 13.76
C ASN A 59 -13.03 -2.63 12.54
N LEU A 60 -13.19 -3.48 11.53
CA LEU A 60 -13.86 -3.15 10.27
C LEU A 60 -14.84 -4.26 9.93
N GLU A 61 -16.09 -3.87 9.69
CA GLU A 61 -17.13 -4.75 9.17
C GLU A 61 -17.64 -4.18 7.85
N LEU A 62 -17.47 -4.94 6.77
CA LEU A 62 -17.95 -4.58 5.44
C LEU A 62 -19.34 -5.18 5.24
N VAL A 63 -20.35 -4.31 5.15
CA VAL A 63 -21.75 -4.73 4.96
C VAL A 63 -22.13 -4.89 3.49
N GLU A 64 -21.43 -4.19 2.59
CA GLU A 64 -21.70 -4.21 1.16
C GLU A 64 -20.75 -5.19 0.45
N PRO A 65 -21.26 -6.26 -0.19
CA PRO A 65 -20.42 -7.31 -0.80
C PRO A 65 -19.52 -6.83 -1.94
N GLY A 66 -19.78 -5.64 -2.50
CA GLY A 66 -19.00 -5.06 -3.60
C GLY A 66 -17.62 -4.55 -3.20
N TYR A 67 -17.29 -4.48 -1.91
CA TYR A 67 -15.98 -4.01 -1.43
C TYR A 67 -15.14 -5.18 -0.93
N PRO A 68 -14.08 -5.58 -1.67
CA PRO A 68 -13.18 -6.61 -1.19
C PRO A 68 -12.30 -6.07 -0.06
N LEU A 69 -12.04 -6.92 0.93
CA LEU A 69 -10.98 -6.70 1.91
C LEU A 69 -9.70 -7.35 1.37
N LEU A 70 -8.73 -6.53 0.98
CA LEU A 70 -7.43 -7.00 0.51
C LEU A 70 -6.54 -7.35 1.71
N ASN A 71 -5.76 -8.41 1.58
CA ASN A 71 -4.67 -8.62 2.53
C ASN A 71 -3.50 -7.67 2.21
N GLY A 72 -2.66 -7.40 3.21
CA GLY A 72 -1.57 -6.42 3.07
C GLY A 72 -0.57 -6.77 1.97
N LEU A 73 -0.24 -8.06 1.82
CA LEU A 73 0.72 -8.50 0.81
C LEU A 73 0.14 -8.35 -0.61
N GLU A 74 -1.14 -8.68 -0.82
CA GLU A 74 -1.85 -8.44 -2.09
C GLU A 74 -1.81 -6.96 -2.48
N TYR A 75 -2.13 -6.07 -1.55
CA TYR A 75 -2.10 -4.63 -1.80
C TYR A 75 -0.68 -4.13 -2.14
N ILE A 76 0.33 -4.55 -1.38
CA ILE A 76 1.72 -4.14 -1.62
C ILE A 76 2.25 -4.70 -2.95
N ASN A 77 1.88 -5.93 -3.33
CA ASN A 77 2.24 -6.50 -4.63
C ASN A 77 1.66 -5.70 -5.79
N GLN A 78 0.39 -5.28 -5.70
CA GLN A 78 -0.24 -4.43 -6.71
C GLN A 78 0.45 -3.06 -6.81
N LEU A 79 0.81 -2.48 -5.65
CA LEU A 79 1.53 -1.22 -5.59
C LEU A 79 2.94 -1.31 -6.20
N GLU A 80 3.68 -2.39 -5.91
CA GLU A 80 4.99 -2.64 -6.48
C GLU A 80 4.92 -2.74 -8.01
N GLN A 81 3.98 -3.54 -8.52
CA GLN A 81 3.77 -3.70 -9.95
C GLN A 81 3.42 -2.37 -10.63
N ALA A 82 2.56 -1.56 -10.01
CA ALA A 82 2.19 -0.24 -10.51
C ALA A 82 3.40 0.69 -10.63
N PHE A 83 4.23 0.78 -9.58
CA PHE A 83 5.44 1.61 -9.61
C PHE A 83 6.54 1.05 -10.53
N ALA A 84 6.69 -0.27 -10.60
CA ALA A 84 7.68 -0.92 -11.46
C ALA A 84 7.37 -0.75 -12.95
N SER A 85 6.11 -0.49 -13.30
CA SER A 85 5.67 -0.22 -14.68
C SER A 85 5.96 1.22 -15.16
N ILE A 86 6.37 2.13 -14.27
CA ILE A 86 6.68 3.52 -14.62
C ILE A 86 7.94 3.55 -15.51
N GLN A 87 7.85 4.23 -16.65
CA GLN A 87 8.95 4.31 -17.62
C GLN A 87 9.94 5.42 -17.25
N GLU A 88 10.58 5.29 -16.09
CA GLU A 88 11.56 6.25 -15.59
C GLU A 88 12.72 5.55 -14.88
N THR A 89 13.90 6.14 -14.92
CA THR A 89 15.10 5.63 -14.22
C THR A 89 15.62 6.63 -13.18
N ALA A 90 14.83 7.68 -12.92
CA ALA A 90 15.19 8.73 -11.99
C ALA A 90 15.32 8.19 -10.55
N TYR A 91 16.25 8.77 -9.80
CA TYR A 91 16.51 8.41 -8.41
C TYR A 91 15.25 8.34 -7.52
N PRO A 92 14.26 9.25 -7.63
CA PRO A 92 13.04 9.16 -6.83
C PRO A 92 12.28 7.85 -7.02
N LEU A 93 12.16 7.33 -8.25
CA LEU A 93 11.46 6.06 -8.49
C LEU A 93 12.20 4.88 -7.86
N VAL A 94 13.53 4.82 -8.00
CA VAL A 94 14.37 3.79 -7.35
C VAL A 94 14.23 3.87 -5.83
N SER A 95 14.24 5.10 -5.30
CA SER A 95 13.73 5.54 -4.00
C SER A 95 12.53 4.72 -3.51
N LEU A 96 11.42 4.98 -4.18
CA LEU A 96 10.10 4.49 -3.79
C LEU A 96 9.99 2.97 -3.94
N LEU A 97 10.51 2.40 -5.02
CA LEU A 97 10.51 0.95 -5.24
C LEU A 97 11.29 0.21 -4.16
N THR A 98 12.41 0.76 -3.70
CA THR A 98 13.19 0.16 -2.61
C THR A 98 12.38 0.06 -1.32
N GLU A 99 11.58 1.08 -1.01
CA GLU A 99 10.76 1.08 0.20
C GLU A 99 9.53 0.19 0.09
N ILE A 100 8.87 0.19 -1.08
CA ILE A 100 7.74 -0.71 -1.35
C ILE A 100 8.20 -2.15 -1.16
N ARG A 101 9.33 -2.54 -1.77
CA ARG A 101 9.90 -3.89 -1.66
C ARG A 101 10.39 -4.23 -0.27
N ALA A 102 10.86 -3.24 0.51
CA ALA A 102 11.23 -3.46 1.90
C ALA A 102 10.01 -3.84 2.75
N LEU A 103 8.88 -3.13 2.58
CA LEU A 103 7.63 -3.46 3.26
C LEU A 103 7.04 -4.80 2.76
N GLN A 104 7.15 -5.06 1.46
CA GLN A 104 6.76 -6.33 0.85
C GLN A 104 7.48 -7.52 1.51
N ALA A 105 8.81 -7.48 1.58
CA ALA A 105 9.61 -8.54 2.18
C ALA A 105 9.30 -8.73 3.68
N GLN A 106 9.01 -7.65 4.40
CA GLN A 106 8.60 -7.72 5.81
C GLN A 106 7.25 -8.44 5.97
N LEU A 107 6.28 -8.13 5.10
CA LEU A 107 5.00 -8.82 5.07
C LEU A 107 5.15 -10.28 4.67
N GLU A 108 5.94 -10.60 3.64
CA GLU A 108 6.22 -11.98 3.21
C GLU A 108 6.77 -12.80 4.37
N GLN A 109 7.80 -12.31 5.05
CA GLN A 109 8.36 -12.97 6.23
C GLN A 109 7.31 -13.15 7.33
N TRP A 110 6.50 -12.13 7.61
CA TRP A 110 5.46 -12.22 8.63
C TRP A 110 4.41 -13.29 8.30
N TYR A 111 3.98 -13.38 7.04
CA TYR A 111 3.05 -14.41 6.58
C TYR A 111 3.68 -15.81 6.66
N GLU A 112 4.97 -15.97 6.33
CA GLU A 112 5.67 -17.25 6.48
C GLU A 112 5.75 -17.70 7.95
N GLU A 113 5.95 -16.78 8.89
CA GLU A 113 6.06 -17.07 10.33
C GLU A 113 4.71 -17.33 11.02
N ASN A 114 3.60 -16.86 10.42
CA ASN A 114 2.27 -16.87 11.05
C ASN A 114 1.17 -17.63 10.26
N ALA A 115 1.52 -18.27 9.13
CA ALA A 115 0.64 -19.17 8.36
C ALA A 115 0.58 -20.58 8.97
#